data_AF-A0A1F8V6H3-F1
#
_entry.id   AF-A0A1F8V6H3-F1
#
_cell.length_a   1.000
_cell.length_b   1.000
_cell.length_c   1.000
_cell.angle_alpha   90.00
_cell.angle_beta   90.00
_cell.angle_gamma   90.00
#
_symmetry.space_group_name_H-M   'P 1'
#
loop_
_entity.id
_entity.type
_entity.pdbx_description
1 polymer ?
#
loop_
_entity_poly.entity_id
_entity_poly.type
_entity_poly.pdbx_seq_one_letter_code
_entity_poly.pdbx_strand_id
1 'polypeptide(L)'
;MLIPVFAGCERGNPVADNGNTPGNISNGGMVAEHDGWIYYSNGYHNGWLYRMKPDGSENTLIVEDYAEGINVVNDSIYYVNRSDHRKIYRIKNDGTERTILNENFCTQINVVSDWVYYVIVDDEHCIYKMKTNSTEQTKLNSEYTYNIMVVGEWLYYSIKGYQLKKMKTDGTGVVLLDEKCYSFLDYWDGKVYYLAEDGIYSINSN
;
A
#
# COMPACT_ATOMS: atom_id res chain seq x y z
N MET A 1 11.73 -13.25 18.93
CA MET A 1 11.40 -13.25 17.49
C MET A 1 12.11 -12.05 16.90
N LEU A 2 13.13 -12.27 16.06
CA LEU A 2 13.91 -11.18 15.46
C LEU A 2 13.03 -10.46 14.44
N ILE A 3 12.64 -9.22 14.76
CA ILE A 3 12.05 -8.30 13.78
C ILE A 3 13.23 -7.77 12.94
N PRO A 4 13.20 -7.87 11.61
CA PRO A 4 14.28 -7.32 10.79
C PRO A 4 14.37 -5.82 11.03
N VAL A 5 15.58 -5.35 11.32
CA VAL A 5 15.91 -3.93 11.47
C VAL A 5 15.66 -3.28 10.12
N PHE A 6 14.72 -2.34 10.06
CA PHE A 6 14.49 -1.53 8.87
C PHE A 6 15.78 -0.75 8.56
N ALA A 7 16.39 -1.03 7.40
CA ALA A 7 17.48 -0.21 6.89
C ALA A 7 16.90 1.17 6.55
N GLY A 8 17.47 2.20 7.18
CA GLY A 8 17.00 3.58 7.09
C GLY A 8 16.86 4.07 5.65
N CYS A 9 15.81 4.86 5.42
CA CYS A 9 15.58 5.58 4.18
C CYS A 9 16.73 6.58 3.94
N GLU A 10 17.65 6.27 3.02
CA GLU A 10 18.64 7.24 2.56
C GLU A 10 18.01 8.25 1.57
N ARG A 11 18.34 9.54 1.72
CA ARG A 11 17.90 10.61 0.82
C ARG A 11 18.42 10.35 -0.59
N GLY A 12 17.51 9.94 -1.48
CA GLY A 12 17.80 9.55 -2.86
C GLY A 12 16.91 8.41 -3.36
N ASN A 13 16.19 7.72 -2.46
CA ASN A 13 15.26 6.65 -2.82
C ASN A 13 13.90 7.23 -3.28
N PRO A 14 13.38 6.91 -4.49
CA PRO A 14 12.07 7.38 -4.99
C PRO A 14 10.85 6.91 -4.18
N VAL A 15 11.07 6.27 -3.04
CA VAL A 15 10.09 5.72 -2.11
C VAL A 15 9.92 6.61 -0.86
N ALA A 16 10.69 7.70 -0.73
CA ALA A 16 10.72 8.55 0.46
C ALA A 16 9.35 9.18 0.83
N ASP A 17 8.43 9.31 -0.14
CA ASP A 17 7.10 9.87 0.05
C ASP A 17 5.98 8.81 0.14
N ASN A 18 6.34 7.53 0.16
CA ASN A 18 5.37 6.44 0.29
C ASN A 18 5.00 6.25 1.76
N GLY A 19 3.70 6.06 2.02
CA GLY A 19 3.22 5.81 3.37
C GLY A 19 3.61 4.44 3.94
N ASN A 20 4.17 3.55 3.12
CA ASN A 20 4.76 2.30 3.55
C ASN A 20 5.77 1.81 2.51
N THR A 21 6.61 0.85 2.88
CA THR A 21 7.57 0.25 1.94
C THR A 21 6.85 -0.64 0.92
N PRO A 22 7.29 -0.68 -0.35
CA PRO A 22 6.71 -1.53 -1.38
C PRO A 22 6.61 -3.01 -0.97
N GLY A 23 7.64 -3.54 -0.30
CA GLY A 23 7.63 -4.89 0.24
C GLY A 23 6.57 -5.13 1.33
N ASN A 24 6.33 -4.16 2.23
CA ASN A 24 5.27 -4.29 3.24
C ASN A 24 3.88 -4.21 2.61
N ILE A 25 3.66 -3.26 1.69
CA ILE A 25 2.39 -3.11 0.96
C ILE A 25 2.07 -4.40 0.20
N SER A 26 3.05 -4.97 -0.50
CA SER A 26 2.91 -6.23 -1.24
C SER A 26 2.63 -7.43 -0.32
N ASN A 27 3.05 -7.37 0.95
CA ASN A 27 2.80 -8.39 1.98
C ASN A 27 1.63 -8.04 2.92
N GLY A 28 0.61 -7.32 2.42
CA GLY A 28 -0.64 -7.05 3.13
C GLY A 28 -0.61 -5.81 4.03
N GLY A 29 0.51 -5.09 4.10
CA GLY A 29 0.64 -3.79 4.78
C GLY A 29 0.29 -3.86 6.26
N MET A 30 0.60 -4.96 6.94
CA MET A 30 0.24 -5.16 8.37
C MET A 30 1.06 -4.29 9.32
N VAL A 31 2.13 -3.68 8.82
CA VAL A 31 3.03 -2.79 9.55
C VAL A 31 3.50 -1.65 8.64
N ALA A 32 3.64 -0.45 9.20
CA ALA A 32 4.28 0.70 8.57
C ALA A 32 5.19 1.41 9.58
N GLU A 33 6.29 2.00 9.11
CA GLU A 33 7.17 2.84 9.93
C GLU A 33 7.13 4.27 9.40
N HIS A 34 7.01 5.23 10.32
CA HIS A 34 7.06 6.65 10.00
C HIS A 34 7.55 7.44 11.21
N ASP A 35 8.52 8.33 11.01
CA ASP A 35 9.06 9.24 12.03
C ASP A 35 9.41 8.56 13.37
N GLY A 36 10.00 7.37 13.31
CA GLY A 36 10.44 6.63 14.50
C GLY A 36 9.29 6.01 15.29
N TRP A 37 8.16 5.75 14.63
CA TRP A 37 7.03 5.00 15.14
C TRP A 37 6.71 3.82 14.23
N ILE A 38 6.34 2.70 14.84
CA ILE A 38 5.82 1.52 14.15
C ILE A 38 4.31 1.49 14.35
N TYR A 39 3.57 1.50 13.25
CA TYR A 39 2.11 1.37 13.21
C TYR A 39 1.78 -0.03 12.72
N TYR A 40 0.92 -0.75 13.44
CA TYR A 40 0.68 -2.14 13.12
C TYR A 40 -0.71 -2.63 13.53
N SER A 41 -1.18 -3.64 12.81
CA SER A 41 -2.40 -4.37 13.15
C SER A 41 -2.07 -5.50 14.12
N ASN A 42 -2.66 -5.45 15.32
CA ASN A 42 -2.38 -6.40 16.38
C ASN A 42 -3.25 -7.65 16.25
N GLY A 43 -2.66 -8.74 15.77
CA GLY A 43 -3.33 -10.03 15.58
C GLY A 43 -3.86 -10.68 16.87
N TYR A 44 -3.31 -10.35 18.04
CA TYR A 44 -3.84 -10.84 19.32
C TYR A 44 -5.11 -10.09 19.74
N HIS A 45 -5.33 -8.89 19.21
CA HIS A 45 -6.47 -8.02 19.50
C HIS A 45 -7.32 -7.83 18.25
N ASN A 46 -7.67 -8.91 17.54
CA ASN A 46 -8.59 -8.88 16.38
C ASN A 46 -8.16 -7.94 15.23
N GLY A 47 -6.87 -7.64 15.10
CA GLY A 47 -6.35 -6.77 14.07
C GLY A 47 -6.44 -5.27 14.37
N TRP A 48 -6.75 -4.89 15.62
CA TRP A 48 -6.79 -3.50 16.08
C TRP A 48 -5.50 -2.74 15.74
N LEU A 49 -5.63 -1.45 15.42
CA LEU A 49 -4.52 -0.61 15.02
C LEU A 49 -3.82 -0.03 16.26
N TYR A 50 -2.54 -0.30 16.38
CA TYR A 50 -1.65 0.19 17.43
C TYR A 50 -0.49 0.99 16.84
N ARG A 51 0.17 1.77 17.69
CA ARG A 51 1.52 2.29 17.44
C ARG A 51 2.45 2.05 18.61
N MET A 52 3.74 1.90 18.35
CA MET A 52 4.79 1.78 19.37
C MET A 52 6.12 2.36 18.87
N LYS A 53 7.07 2.60 19.78
CA LYS A 53 8.45 2.88 19.43
C LYS A 53 9.17 1.63 18.94
N PRO A 54 10.26 1.74 18.14
CA PRO A 54 11.02 0.58 17.66
C PRO A 54 11.60 -0.31 18.75
N ASP A 55 11.83 0.22 19.96
CA ASP A 55 12.27 -0.54 21.14
C ASP A 55 11.12 -1.27 21.86
N GLY A 56 9.89 -1.14 21.36
CA GLY A 56 8.67 -1.72 21.93
C GLY A 56 8.00 -0.88 23.01
N SER A 57 8.55 0.27 23.37
CA SER A 57 7.94 1.19 24.34
C SER A 57 6.77 1.99 23.74
N GLU A 58 6.03 2.68 24.61
CA GLU A 58 4.88 3.55 24.24
C GLU A 58 3.82 2.86 23.35
N ASN A 59 3.64 1.54 23.54
CA ASN A 59 2.63 0.79 22.82
C ASN A 59 1.20 1.26 23.17
N THR A 60 0.54 1.89 22.21
CA THR A 60 -0.72 2.60 22.40
C THR A 60 -1.74 2.19 21.34
N LEU A 61 -2.97 1.91 21.76
CA LEU A 61 -4.10 1.68 20.87
C LEU A 61 -4.47 2.98 20.15
N ILE A 62 -4.66 2.92 18.82
CA ILE A 62 -5.18 4.03 18.02
C ILE A 62 -6.68 3.85 17.78
N VAL A 63 -7.09 2.67 17.30
CA VAL A 63 -8.51 2.36 17.02
C VAL A 63 -8.77 0.85 17.01
N GLU A 64 -9.98 0.47 17.42
CA GLU A 64 -10.47 -0.92 17.48
C GLU A 64 -10.96 -1.45 16.11
N ASP A 65 -10.35 -1.01 15.01
CA ASP A 65 -10.62 -1.51 13.67
C ASP A 65 -9.67 -2.64 13.31
N TYR A 66 -10.15 -3.67 12.59
CA TYR A 66 -9.25 -4.56 11.88
C TYR A 66 -8.63 -3.81 10.70
N ALA A 67 -7.45 -3.23 10.89
CA ALA A 67 -6.72 -2.46 9.88
C ALA A 67 -5.82 -3.34 9.01
N GLU A 68 -5.97 -3.29 7.69
CA GLU A 68 -5.08 -3.91 6.70
C GLU A 68 -4.52 -2.83 5.75
N GLY A 69 -3.39 -3.07 5.09
CA GLY A 69 -2.84 -2.12 4.13
C GLY A 69 -2.47 -0.77 4.76
N ILE A 70 -1.87 -0.79 5.95
CA ILE A 70 -1.52 0.42 6.70
C ILE A 70 -0.50 1.23 5.91
N ASN A 71 -0.80 2.51 5.71
CA ASN A 71 0.08 3.53 5.14
C ASN A 71 0.06 4.76 6.06
N VAL A 72 1.19 5.42 6.27
CA VAL A 72 1.33 6.58 7.15
C VAL A 72 2.03 7.70 6.40
N VAL A 73 1.34 8.82 6.19
CA VAL A 73 1.88 10.01 5.54
C VAL A 73 1.61 11.21 6.44
N ASN A 74 2.68 11.89 6.87
CA ASN A 74 2.62 12.91 7.91
C ASN A 74 1.94 12.33 9.18
N ASP A 75 1.04 13.09 9.80
CA ASP A 75 0.30 12.66 10.99
C ASP A 75 -0.92 11.78 10.69
N SER A 76 -1.15 11.36 9.44
CA SER A 76 -2.33 10.60 9.04
C SER A 76 -2.01 9.15 8.68
N ILE A 77 -2.85 8.25 9.17
CA ILE A 77 -2.81 6.82 8.88
C ILE A 77 -3.98 6.48 7.96
N TYR A 78 -3.69 5.74 6.90
CA TYR A 78 -4.63 5.28 5.90
C TYR A 78 -4.64 3.75 5.92
N TYR A 79 -5.82 3.15 5.91
CA TYR A 79 -5.96 1.70 6.01
C TYR A 79 -7.29 1.21 5.44
N VAL A 80 -7.35 -0.07 5.13
CA VAL A 80 -8.57 -0.81 4.79
C VAL A 80 -9.14 -1.41 6.08
N ASN A 81 -10.39 -1.09 6.41
CA ASN A 81 -11.06 -1.61 7.60
C ASN A 81 -11.78 -2.92 7.28
N ARG A 82 -11.16 -4.06 7.60
CA ARG A 82 -11.73 -5.39 7.36
C ARG A 82 -13.00 -5.66 8.18
N SER A 83 -13.13 -5.05 9.35
CA SER A 83 -14.34 -5.14 10.19
C SER A 83 -15.53 -4.32 9.65
N ASP A 84 -15.30 -3.34 8.77
CA ASP A 84 -16.35 -2.53 8.14
C ASP A 84 -16.27 -2.63 6.62
N HIS A 85 -16.58 -3.83 6.10
CA HIS A 85 -16.73 -4.10 4.67
C HIS A 85 -15.53 -3.69 3.78
N ARG A 86 -14.33 -3.63 4.36
CA ARG A 86 -13.08 -3.27 3.65
C ARG A 86 -13.15 -1.89 2.98
N LYS A 87 -13.84 -0.96 3.62
CA LYS A 87 -13.79 0.48 3.29
C LYS A 87 -12.41 1.06 3.58
N ILE A 88 -12.08 2.16 2.90
CA ILE A 88 -10.84 2.90 3.18
C ILE A 88 -11.10 3.98 4.21
N TYR A 89 -10.26 4.02 5.22
CA TYR A 89 -10.29 5.00 6.31
C TYR A 89 -9.02 5.83 6.35
N ARG A 90 -9.16 7.05 6.86
CA ARG A 90 -8.07 7.92 7.34
C ARG A 90 -8.30 8.24 8.81
N ILE A 91 -7.25 8.21 9.62
CA ILE A 91 -7.29 8.62 11.04
C ILE A 91 -5.98 9.34 11.39
N LYS A 92 -6.02 10.30 12.32
CA LYS A 92 -4.78 10.88 12.85
C LYS A 92 -4.04 9.88 13.71
N ASN A 93 -2.73 10.06 13.84
CA ASN A 93 -1.87 9.16 14.61
C ASN A 93 -2.19 9.12 16.12
N ASP A 94 -2.98 10.07 16.62
CA ASP A 94 -3.49 10.16 17.99
C ASP A 94 -4.91 9.53 18.16
N GLY A 95 -5.47 8.95 17.10
CA GLY A 95 -6.80 8.33 17.10
C GLY A 95 -7.95 9.30 16.80
N THR A 96 -7.68 10.59 16.56
CA THR A 96 -8.70 11.58 16.23
C THR A 96 -9.00 11.66 14.73
N GLU A 97 -10.05 12.40 14.35
CA GLU A 97 -10.41 12.69 12.95
C GLU A 97 -10.57 11.47 12.03
N ARG A 98 -11.00 10.34 12.60
CA ARG A 98 -11.34 9.13 11.84
C ARG A 98 -12.43 9.42 10.82
N THR A 99 -12.14 9.23 9.55
CA THR A 99 -12.99 9.58 8.40
C THR A 99 -12.96 8.46 7.36
N ILE A 100 -14.10 8.18 6.73
CA ILE A 100 -14.17 7.26 5.57
C ILE A 100 -13.72 8.02 4.31
N LEU A 101 -12.81 7.44 3.54
CA LEU A 101 -12.39 7.97 2.23
C LEU A 101 -13.07 7.28 1.06
N ASN A 102 -13.42 6.00 1.20
CA ASN A 102 -14.18 5.26 0.19
C ASN A 102 -15.10 4.22 0.86
N GLU A 103 -16.35 4.15 0.39
CA GLU A 103 -17.38 3.25 0.91
C GLU A 103 -17.44 1.88 0.19
N ASN A 104 -16.79 1.73 -0.98
CA ASN A 104 -16.76 0.45 -1.68
C ASN A 104 -15.80 -0.56 -1.06
N PHE A 105 -16.03 -1.84 -1.31
CA PHE A 105 -15.09 -2.90 -0.97
C PHE A 105 -13.77 -2.65 -1.70
N CYS A 106 -12.71 -2.36 -0.94
CA CYS A 106 -11.38 -2.15 -1.47
C CYS A 106 -10.37 -3.24 -1.05
N THR A 107 -9.36 -3.37 -1.89
CA THR A 107 -8.12 -4.11 -1.62
C THR A 107 -6.94 -3.27 -2.08
N GLN A 108 -5.72 -3.66 -1.67
CA GLN A 108 -4.45 -3.08 -2.12
C GLN A 108 -4.41 -1.54 -2.05
N ILE A 109 -3.83 -0.95 -1.00
CA ILE A 109 -3.74 0.51 -0.85
C ILE A 109 -2.28 0.96 -0.83
N ASN A 110 -1.96 1.94 -1.67
CA ASN A 110 -0.69 2.66 -1.65
C ASN A 110 -1.00 4.15 -1.46
N VAL A 111 -0.35 4.79 -0.49
CA VAL A 111 -0.46 6.25 -0.32
C VAL A 111 0.89 6.87 -0.63
N VAL A 112 0.93 7.83 -1.56
CA VAL A 112 2.14 8.53 -1.97
C VAL A 112 1.86 10.02 -1.99
N SER A 113 2.53 10.77 -1.12
CA SER A 113 2.25 12.19 -0.90
C SER A 113 0.75 12.45 -0.67
N ASP A 114 0.10 13.22 -1.55
CA ASP A 114 -1.32 13.58 -1.45
C ASP A 114 -2.26 12.60 -2.16
N TRP A 115 -1.78 11.48 -2.68
CA TRP A 115 -2.58 10.55 -3.48
C TRP A 115 -2.70 9.18 -2.82
N VAL A 116 -3.91 8.62 -2.90
CA VAL A 116 -4.25 7.25 -2.52
C VAL A 116 -4.54 6.48 -3.79
N TYR A 117 -3.82 5.38 -4.02
CA TYR A 117 -4.05 4.43 -5.11
C TYR A 117 -4.60 3.14 -4.51
N TYR A 118 -5.68 2.62 -5.10
CA TYR A 118 -6.41 1.50 -4.52
C TYR A 118 -7.16 0.67 -5.56
N VAL A 119 -7.52 -0.56 -5.22
CA VAL A 119 -8.30 -1.46 -6.07
C VAL A 119 -9.72 -1.60 -5.52
N ILE A 120 -10.72 -1.27 -6.35
CA ILE A 120 -12.14 -1.45 -5.99
C ILE A 120 -12.59 -2.83 -6.48
N VAL A 121 -12.94 -3.71 -5.55
CA VAL A 121 -13.40 -5.08 -5.86
C VAL A 121 -14.80 -5.06 -6.48
N ASP A 122 -15.68 -4.19 -5.99
CA ASP A 122 -17.05 -4.04 -6.49
C ASP A 122 -17.12 -3.59 -7.96
N ASP A 123 -16.05 -2.97 -8.48
CA ASP A 123 -15.89 -2.55 -9.88
C ASP A 123 -14.85 -3.42 -10.59
N GLU A 124 -15.06 -4.73 -10.55
CA GLU A 124 -14.26 -5.74 -11.26
C GLU A 124 -12.74 -5.68 -10.99
N HIS A 125 -12.35 -5.31 -9.77
CA HIS A 125 -10.95 -5.15 -9.37
C HIS A 125 -10.20 -4.09 -10.20
N CYS A 126 -10.87 -2.98 -10.53
CA CYS A 126 -10.24 -1.86 -11.22
C CYS A 126 -9.43 -0.98 -10.25
N ILE A 127 -8.38 -0.36 -10.80
CA ILE A 127 -7.49 0.57 -10.10
C ILE A 127 -8.11 1.96 -10.13
N TYR A 128 -8.13 2.60 -8.97
CA TYR A 128 -8.55 3.97 -8.75
C TYR A 128 -7.44 4.77 -8.08
N LYS A 129 -7.51 6.09 -8.25
CA LYS A 129 -6.78 7.05 -7.42
C LYS A 129 -7.73 8.12 -6.89
N MET A 130 -7.41 8.69 -5.73
CA MET A 130 -8.07 9.88 -5.17
C MET A 130 -7.06 10.68 -4.35
N LYS A 131 -7.35 11.95 -4.08
CA LYS A 131 -6.58 12.74 -3.12
C LYS A 131 -6.82 12.24 -1.69
N THR A 132 -5.86 12.45 -0.79
CA THR A 132 -5.93 12.08 0.64
C THR A 132 -7.04 12.80 1.42
N ASN A 133 -7.67 13.82 0.81
CA ASN A 133 -8.85 14.52 1.28
C ASN A 133 -10.15 14.04 0.59
N SER A 134 -10.14 12.86 -0.05
CA SER A 134 -11.26 12.23 -0.80
C SER A 134 -11.74 12.94 -2.06
N THR A 135 -11.02 13.95 -2.58
CA THR A 135 -11.37 14.59 -3.86
C THR A 135 -10.68 13.93 -5.05
N GLU A 136 -11.04 14.32 -6.27
CA GLU A 136 -10.37 13.91 -7.52
C GLU A 136 -10.29 12.40 -7.76
N GLN A 137 -11.33 11.67 -7.34
CA GLN A 137 -11.43 10.24 -7.61
C GLN A 137 -11.46 9.97 -9.12
N THR A 138 -10.57 9.11 -9.59
CA THR A 138 -10.39 8.77 -11.01
C THR A 138 -10.11 7.28 -11.17
N LYS A 139 -10.82 6.62 -12.10
CA LYS A 139 -10.55 5.23 -12.54
C LYS A 139 -9.36 5.21 -13.49
N LEU A 140 -8.38 4.34 -13.27
CA LEU A 140 -7.13 4.28 -14.04
C LEU A 140 -7.07 3.12 -15.03
N ASN A 141 -7.82 2.04 -14.82
CA ASN A 141 -7.94 0.96 -15.79
C ASN A 141 -9.32 0.31 -15.74
N SER A 142 -9.56 -0.58 -16.70
CA SER A 142 -10.76 -1.44 -16.76
C SER A 142 -10.36 -2.92 -16.88
N GLU A 143 -9.30 -3.31 -16.16
CA GLU A 143 -8.73 -4.66 -16.17
C GLU A 143 -8.73 -5.25 -14.76
N TYR A 144 -8.99 -6.56 -14.67
CA TYR A 144 -9.02 -7.28 -13.39
C TYR A 144 -7.62 -7.29 -12.74
N THR A 145 -7.42 -6.46 -11.72
CA THR A 145 -6.12 -6.22 -11.09
C THR A 145 -5.97 -6.99 -9.78
N TYR A 146 -4.84 -7.68 -9.61
CA TYR A 146 -4.53 -8.41 -8.38
C TYR A 146 -3.73 -7.57 -7.37
N ASN A 147 -2.67 -6.90 -7.83
CA ASN A 147 -1.74 -6.18 -6.97
C ASN A 147 -1.35 -4.86 -7.64
N ILE A 148 -1.04 -3.85 -6.82
CA ILE A 148 -0.50 -2.55 -7.26
C ILE A 148 0.69 -2.16 -6.39
N MET A 149 1.66 -1.48 -6.99
CA MET A 149 2.83 -0.94 -6.31
C MET A 149 3.21 0.40 -6.95
N VAL A 150 3.26 1.46 -6.15
CA VAL A 150 3.61 2.81 -6.62
C VAL A 150 5.04 3.15 -6.23
N VAL A 151 5.85 3.53 -7.21
CA VAL A 151 7.25 3.93 -7.02
C VAL A 151 7.55 5.15 -7.89
N GLY A 152 7.81 6.28 -7.23
CA GLY A 152 7.95 7.57 -7.90
C GLY A 152 6.72 7.89 -8.76
N GLU A 153 6.95 8.18 -10.05
CA GLU A 153 5.90 8.50 -11.02
C GLU A 153 5.23 7.28 -11.68
N TRP A 154 5.61 6.06 -11.30
CA TRP A 154 5.12 4.82 -11.92
C TRP A 154 4.24 4.02 -10.96
N LEU A 155 3.17 3.47 -11.50
CA LEU A 155 2.32 2.46 -10.88
C LEU A 155 2.52 1.15 -11.63
N TYR A 156 3.07 0.16 -10.94
CA TYR A 156 3.21 -1.22 -11.40
C TYR A 156 1.99 -2.02 -10.94
N TYR A 157 1.43 -2.84 -11.82
CA TYR A 157 0.24 -3.61 -11.49
C TYR A 157 0.23 -4.96 -12.21
N SER A 158 -0.25 -5.98 -11.51
CA SER A 158 -0.45 -7.32 -12.06
C SER A 158 -1.92 -7.57 -12.34
N ILE A 159 -2.25 -8.12 -13.50
CA ILE A 159 -3.64 -8.38 -13.90
C ILE A 159 -3.90 -9.86 -14.20
N LYS A 160 -5.18 -10.21 -14.41
CA LYS A 160 -5.60 -11.54 -14.88
C LYS A 160 -4.81 -11.99 -16.11
N GLY A 161 -4.33 -13.24 -16.08
CA GLY A 161 -3.45 -13.78 -17.11
C GLY A 161 -1.96 -13.60 -16.83
N TYR A 162 -1.59 -13.31 -15.58
CA TYR A 162 -0.21 -13.19 -15.10
C TYR A 162 0.59 -12.06 -15.79
N GLN A 163 -0.08 -11.03 -16.29
CA GLN A 163 0.59 -9.91 -16.92
C GLN A 163 1.04 -8.89 -15.89
N LEU A 164 2.31 -8.51 -15.95
CA LEU A 164 2.88 -7.36 -15.27
C LEU A 164 2.87 -6.16 -16.21
N LYS A 165 2.19 -5.09 -15.80
CA LYS A 165 2.14 -3.83 -16.52
C LYS A 165 2.65 -2.69 -15.63
N LYS A 166 3.03 -1.58 -16.27
CA LYS A 166 3.23 -0.29 -15.61
C LYS A 166 2.49 0.81 -16.34
N MET A 167 2.11 1.85 -15.61
CA MET A 167 1.59 3.11 -16.15
C MET A 167 2.10 4.27 -15.30
N LYS A 168 2.06 5.49 -15.84
CA LYS A 168 2.26 6.69 -15.04
C LYS A 168 1.15 6.82 -13.99
N THR A 169 1.44 7.48 -12.89
CA THR A 169 0.49 7.69 -11.78
C THR A 169 -0.72 8.57 -12.12
N ASP A 170 -0.77 9.13 -13.33
CA ASP A 170 -1.94 9.79 -13.91
C ASP A 170 -2.80 8.87 -14.81
N GLY A 171 -2.39 7.62 -15.00
CA GLY A 171 -3.07 6.62 -15.84
C GLY A 171 -2.57 6.55 -17.29
N THR A 172 -1.59 7.38 -17.68
CA THR A 172 -1.04 7.39 -19.04
C THR A 172 0.16 6.44 -19.20
N GLY A 173 0.60 6.22 -20.45
CA GLY A 173 1.86 5.51 -20.71
C GLY A 173 1.87 4.04 -20.27
N VAL A 174 0.76 3.32 -20.50
CA VAL A 174 0.65 1.89 -20.20
C VAL A 174 1.65 1.08 -21.00
N VAL A 175 2.43 0.23 -20.33
CA VAL A 175 3.43 -0.67 -20.92
C VAL A 175 3.30 -2.06 -20.29
N LEU A 176 3.27 -3.10 -21.14
CA LEU A 176 3.42 -4.50 -20.71
C LEU A 176 4.92 -4.79 -20.48
N LEU A 177 5.24 -5.32 -19.30
CA LEU A 177 6.62 -5.62 -18.88
C LEU A 177 6.92 -7.12 -18.93
N ASP A 178 5.97 -7.97 -18.51
CA ASP A 178 6.10 -9.43 -18.53
C ASP A 178 4.71 -10.11 -18.50
N GLU A 179 4.63 -11.40 -18.80
CA GLU A 179 3.41 -12.21 -18.89
C GLU A 179 3.40 -13.45 -17.97
N LYS A 180 4.28 -13.46 -16.96
CA LYS A 180 4.38 -14.55 -15.97
C LYS A 180 4.33 -14.09 -14.51
N CYS A 181 3.90 -12.86 -14.26
CA CYS A 181 3.82 -12.27 -12.92
C CYS A 181 2.58 -12.73 -12.15
N TYR A 182 2.79 -13.49 -11.08
CA TYR A 182 1.76 -13.89 -10.13
C TYR A 182 1.51 -12.84 -9.05
N SER A 183 2.58 -12.28 -8.49
CA SER A 183 2.50 -11.30 -7.40
C SER A 183 3.77 -10.46 -7.31
N PHE A 184 3.65 -9.23 -6.80
CA PHE A 184 4.80 -8.43 -6.42
C PHE A 184 5.46 -8.97 -5.16
N LEU A 185 6.77 -8.72 -5.07
CA LEU A 185 7.56 -8.97 -3.87
C LEU A 185 8.11 -7.66 -3.32
N ASP A 186 8.81 -6.88 -4.14
CA ASP A 186 9.44 -5.64 -3.69
C ASP A 186 9.90 -4.75 -4.86
N TYR A 187 10.32 -3.53 -4.54
CA TYR A 187 11.10 -2.67 -5.40
C TYR A 187 12.43 -2.31 -4.74
N TRP A 188 13.53 -2.57 -5.43
CA TRP A 188 14.86 -2.23 -4.93
C TRP A 188 15.85 -1.99 -6.06
N ASP A 189 16.66 -0.93 -5.91
CA ASP A 189 17.74 -0.56 -6.84
C ASP A 189 17.31 -0.53 -8.32
N GLY A 190 16.23 0.20 -8.62
CA GLY A 190 15.75 0.35 -10.00
C GLY A 190 15.09 -0.91 -10.57
N LYS A 191 14.74 -1.89 -9.73
CA LYS A 191 14.13 -3.15 -10.17
C LYS A 191 12.85 -3.47 -9.44
N VAL A 192 11.90 -4.01 -10.17
CA VAL A 192 10.68 -4.64 -9.65
C VAL A 192 10.94 -6.13 -9.50
N TYR A 193 10.80 -6.64 -8.29
CA TYR A 193 10.89 -8.07 -7.98
C TYR A 193 9.50 -8.66 -7.89
N TYR A 194 9.29 -9.80 -8.54
CA TYR A 194 7.99 -10.45 -8.62
C TYR A 194 8.13 -11.97 -8.64
N LEU A 195 7.08 -12.65 -8.18
CA LEU A 195 6.95 -14.09 -8.22
C LEU A 195 6.34 -14.51 -9.57
N ALA A 196 6.91 -15.54 -10.17
CA ALA A 196 6.35 -16.30 -11.28
C ALA A 196 6.18 -17.77 -10.86
N GLU A 197 5.58 -18.58 -11.73
CA GLU A 197 5.31 -20.00 -11.44
C GLU A 197 6.56 -20.80 -11.06
N ASP A 198 7.70 -20.49 -11.68
CA ASP A 198 8.96 -21.22 -11.56
C ASP A 198 10.02 -20.51 -10.70
N GLY A 199 9.70 -19.35 -10.11
CA GLY A 199 10.62 -18.67 -9.20
C GLY A 199 10.44 -17.17 -9.10
N ILE A 200 11.49 -16.51 -8.59
CA ILE A 200 11.53 -15.06 -8.38
C ILE A 200 12.28 -14.42 -9.55
N TYR A 201 11.70 -13.37 -10.11
CA TYR A 201 12.27 -12.59 -11.21
C TYR A 201 12.40 -11.13 -10.84
N SER A 202 13.22 -10.42 -11.61
CA SER A 202 13.36 -8.98 -11.51
C SER A 202 13.35 -8.34 -12.89
N ILE A 203 12.71 -7.20 -13.03
CA ILE A 203 12.74 -6.38 -14.26
C ILE A 203 13.17 -4.95 -13.93
N ASN A 204 13.98 -4.35 -14.80
CA ASN A 204 14.39 -2.97 -14.64
C ASN A 204 13.18 -2.03 -14.77
N SER A 205 13.12 -1.00 -13.93
CA SER A 205 12.06 0.01 -13.95
C SER A 205 12.15 1.01 -15.09
N ASN A 206 13.32 1.13 -15.72
CA ASN A 206 13.66 2.13 -16.73
C ASN A 206 13.20 1.67 -18.12
#